data_AF-A0A830GN92-F1
#
_entry.id   AF-A0A830GN92-F1
#
_cell.length_a   1.000
_cell.length_b   1.000
_cell.length_c   1.000
_cell.angle_alpha   90.00
_cell.angle_beta   90.00
_cell.angle_gamma   90.00
#
_symmetry.space_group_name_H-M   'P 1'
#
loop_
_entity.id
_entity.type
_entity.pdbx_description
1 polymer ?
#
loop_
_entity_poly.entity_id
_entity_poly.type
_entity_poly.pdbx_seq_one_letter_code
_entity_poly.pdbx_strand_id
1 'polypeptide(L)' 'MPAAKLDLRNMAPPERHPTIHSAFDELDPGETLRIVNDHEPKPLFYELQAEVDAFDAERYDCRKEEEGKYVADLPKKA' A
#
# COMPACT_ATOMS: atom_id res chain seq x y z
N MET A 1 6.53 4.62 12.42
CA MET A 1 7.30 3.75 11.50
C MET A 1 6.32 2.75 10.94
N PRO A 2 6.38 2.39 9.65
CA PRO A 2 5.53 1.32 9.13
C PRO A 2 5.93 -0.02 9.77
N ALA A 3 4.97 -0.91 10.00
CA ALA A 3 5.21 -2.24 10.54
C ALA A 3 5.85 -3.16 9.48
N ALA A 4 5.44 -3.01 8.22
CA ALA A 4 5.99 -3.72 7.08
C ALA A 4 6.30 -2.78 5.91
N LYS A 5 7.23 -3.18 5.03
CA LYS A 5 7.58 -2.42 3.82
C LYS A 5 7.80 -3.34 2.63
N LEU A 6 7.23 -2.99 1.48
CA LEU A 6 7.42 -3.66 0.18
C LEU A 6 7.99 -2.70 -0.86
N ASP A 7 8.93 -3.17 -1.67
CA ASP A 7 9.40 -2.48 -2.88
C ASP A 7 8.94 -3.26 -4.11
N LEU A 8 8.05 -2.66 -4.89
CA LEU A 8 7.30 -3.29 -5.98
C LEU A 8 7.86 -2.93 -7.36
N ARG A 9 8.87 -2.05 -7.43
CA ARG A 9 9.37 -1.49 -8.69
C ARG A 9 9.92 -2.54 -9.65
N ASN A 10 10.39 -3.67 -9.13
CA ASN A 10 10.93 -4.79 -9.92
C ASN A 10 9.95 -5.98 -10.05
N MET A 11 8.73 -5.83 -9.54
CA MET A 11 7.71 -6.89 -9.55
C MET A 11 6.81 -6.74 -10.78
N ALA A 12 6.41 -7.85 -11.40
CA ALA A 12 5.52 -7.79 -12.55
C ALA A 12 4.16 -7.22 -12.12
N PRO A 13 3.51 -6.36 -12.93
CA PRO A 13 2.26 -5.71 -12.55
C PRO A 13 1.17 -6.66 -11.99
N PRO A 14 0.94 -7.87 -12.56
CA PRO A 14 -0.06 -8.79 -12.03
C PRO A 14 0.24 -9.35 -10.64
N GLU A 15 1.51 -9.35 -10.21
CA GLU A 15 1.92 -9.91 -8.92
C GLU A 15 1.82 -8.89 -7.77
N ARG A 16 1.76 -7.60 -8.09
CA ARG A 16 1.81 -6.51 -7.12
C ARG A 16 0.60 -6.52 -6.18
N HIS A 17 -0.62 -6.47 -6.73
CA HIS A 17 -1.83 -6.39 -5.90
C HIS A 17 -1.98 -7.62 -4.98
N PRO A 18 -1.84 -8.88 -5.45
CA PRO A 18 -1.89 -10.04 -4.57
C PRO A 18 -0.86 -9.99 -3.44
N THR A 19 0.37 -9.55 -3.75
CA THR A 19 1.43 -9.42 -2.73
C THR A 19 1.10 -8.36 -1.68
N ILE A 20 0.55 -7.23 -2.11
CA ILE A 20 0.15 -6.13 -1.20
C ILE A 20 -1.00 -6.58 -0.30
N HIS A 21 -2.02 -7.22 -0.85
CA HIS A 21 -3.16 -7.75 -0.08
C HIS A 21 -2.69 -8.75 0.98
N SER A 22 -1.87 -9.73 0.59
CA SER A 22 -1.31 -10.71 1.53
C SER A 22 -0.54 -10.03 2.66
N ALA A 23 0.30 -9.05 2.36
CA ALA A 23 1.06 -8.33 3.37
C ALA A 23 0.20 -7.41 4.25
N PHE A 24 -0.90 -6.87 3.71
CA PHE A 24 -1.85 -6.04 4.45
C PHE A 24 -2.72 -6.87 5.39
N ASP A 25 -3.11 -8.08 4.97
CA ASP A 25 -3.88 -9.01 5.79
C ASP A 25 -3.11 -9.45 7.04
N GLU A 26 -1.79 -9.62 6.93
CA GLU A 26 -0.89 -9.99 8.02
C GLU A 26 -0.67 -8.89 9.08
N LEU A 27 -1.06 -7.64 8.80
CA LEU A 27 -0.92 -6.54 9.76
C LEU A 27 -1.88 -6.68 10.94
N ASP A 28 -1.43 -6.26 12.12
CA ASP A 28 -2.32 -6.05 13.26
C ASP A 28 -3.14 -4.75 13.09
N PRO A 29 -4.31 -4.64 13.76
CA PRO A 29 -5.08 -3.39 13.79
C PRO A 29 -4.23 -2.20 14.26
N GLY A 30 -4.34 -1.07 13.56
CA GLY A 30 -3.58 0.15 13.82
C GLY A 30 -2.17 0.19 13.22
N GLU A 31 -1.70 -0.90 12.60
CA GLU A 31 -0.42 -0.92 11.90
C GLU A 31 -0.51 -0.32 10.49
N THR A 32 0.64 -0.21 9.81
CA THR A 32 0.73 0.40 8.49
C THR A 32 1.74 -0.35 7.62
N LEU A 33 1.30 -0.71 6.41
CA LEU A 33 2.15 -1.24 5.35
C LEU A 33 2.64 -0.09 4.47
N ARG A 34 3.95 0.01 4.26
CA ARG A 34 4.52 0.96 3.31
C ARG A 34 4.87 0.28 1.99
N ILE A 35 4.39 0.82 0.87
CA ILE A 35 4.78 0.35 -0.46
C ILE A 35 5.64 1.38 -1.18
N VAL A 36 6.60 0.90 -1.98
CA VAL A 36 7.36 1.70 -2.95
C VAL A 36 7.00 1.23 -4.34
N ASN A 37 6.49 2.12 -5.17
CA ASN A 37 6.00 1.82 -6.51
C ASN A 37 6.67 2.71 -7.56
N ASP A 38 6.72 2.25 -8.80
CA ASP A 38 7.30 2.99 -9.94
C ASP A 38 6.36 4.08 -10.49
N HIS A 39 5.08 4.03 -10.10
CA HIS A 39 4.06 5.02 -10.40
C HIS A 39 3.13 5.24 -9.21
N GLU A 40 2.30 6.27 -9.27
CA GLU A 40 1.31 6.57 -8.23
C GLU A 40 0.26 5.45 -8.14
N PRO A 41 0.06 4.80 -6.99
CA PRO A 41 -0.79 3.62 -6.85
C PRO A 41 -2.29 3.96 -6.74
N LYS A 42 -2.81 4.88 -7.57
CA LYS A 42 -4.24 5.28 -7.52
C LYS A 42 -5.22 4.11 -7.70
N PRO A 43 -5.03 3.19 -8.67
CA PRO A 43 -5.95 2.08 -8.85
C PRO A 43 -6.04 1.20 -7.59
N LEU A 44 -4.89 0.90 -6.99
CA LEU A 44 -4.79 0.15 -5.74
C LEU A 44 -5.49 0.88 -4.58
N PHE A 45 -5.31 2.21 -4.46
CA PHE A 45 -6.01 2.98 -3.43
C PHE A 45 -7.53 2.83 -3.53
N TYR A 46 -8.10 2.99 -4.74
CA TYR A 46 -9.54 2.85 -4.93
C TYR A 46 -10.02 1.42 -4.71
N GLU A 47 -9.23 0.41 -5.11
CA GLU A 47 -9.52 -1.00 -4.85
C GLU A 47 -9.57 -1.29 -3.34
N LEU A 48 -8.55 -0.89 -2.58
CA LEU A 48 -8.53 -1.07 -1.12
C LEU A 48 -9.68 -0.32 -0.44
N GLN A 49 -9.96 0.92 -0.89
CA GLN A 49 -11.06 1.71 -0.35
C GLN A 49 -12.44 1.07 -0.57
N ALA A 50 -12.62 0.37 -1.71
CA ALA A 50 -13.89 -0.25 -2.06
C ALA A 50 -14.06 -1.65 -1.45
N GLU A 51 -12.98 -2.43 -1.38
CA GLU A 51 -13.05 -3.87 -1.11
C GLU A 51 -12.51 -4.27 0.28
N VAL A 52 -11.74 -3.41 0.94
CA VAL A 52 -11.05 -3.76 2.19
C VAL A 52 -11.57 -2.90 3.34
N ASP A 53 -12.54 -3.43 4.09
CA ASP A 53 -13.16 -2.73 5.23
C ASP A 53 -12.14 -2.28 6.29
N ALA A 54 -11.05 -3.03 6.48
CA ALA A 54 -10.00 -2.71 7.44
C ALA A 54 -9.03 -1.61 6.97
N PHE A 55 -9.09 -1.18 5.70
CA PHE A 55 -8.24 -0.12 5.19
C PHE A 55 -8.71 1.26 5.67
N ASP A 56 -7.80 2.02 6.26
CA ASP A 56 -8.05 3.38 6.73
C ASP A 56 -7.71 4.40 5.64
N ALA A 57 -8.66 4.63 4.74
CA ALA A 57 -8.50 5.58 3.64
C ALA A 57 -8.32 7.04 4.10
N GLU A 58 -8.74 7.39 5.31
CA GLU A 58 -8.56 8.76 5.86
C GLU A 58 -7.11 9.02 6.25
N ARG A 59 -6.39 7.98 6.65
CA ARG A 59 -4.97 8.05 7.04
C ARG A 59 -4.00 7.65 5.93
N TYR A 60 -4.50 7.29 4.76
CA TYR A 60 -3.67 7.00 3.59
C TYR A 60 -2.82 8.22 3.18
N ASP A 61 -1.54 8.00 2.90
CA ASP A 61 -0.64 9.01 2.35
C ASP A 61 0.10 8.44 1.14
N CYS A 62 0.31 9.27 0.12
CA CYS A 62 1.16 8.94 -1.00
C CYS A 62 1.97 10.15 -1.45
N ARG A 63 3.28 9.96 -1.57
CA ARG A 63 4.23 11.00 -1.96
C ARG A 63 5.18 10.50 -3.04
N LYS A 64 5.45 11.37 -4.03
CA LYS A 64 6.52 11.18 -5.01
C LYS A 64 7.84 11.62 -4.36
N GLU A 65 8.77 10.69 -4.16
CA GLU A 65 10.09 11.03 -3.63
C GLU A 65 11.06 11.40 -4.76
N GLU A 66 10.98 10.71 -5.88
CA GLU A 66 11.75 10.97 -7.10
C GLU A 66 10.98 10.45 -8.33
N GLU A 67 11.50 10.69 -9.52
CA GLU A 67 10.94 10.10 -10.74
C GLU A 67 11.04 8.57 -10.69
N GLY A 68 9.91 7.88 -10.90
CA GLY A 68 9.86 6.42 -10.77
C GLY A 68 9.87 5.90 -9.32
N LYS A 69 9.64 6.77 -8.32
CA LYS A 69 9.53 6.35 -6.91
C LYS A 69 8.40 7.07 -6.18
N TYR A 70 7.33 6.34 -5.99
CA TYR A 70 6.17 6.73 -5.19
C TYR A 70 6.15 5.89 -3.92
N VAL A 71 6.05 6.54 -2.78
CA VAL A 71 5.93 5.89 -1.47
C VAL A 71 4.52 6.12 -0.96
N ALA A 72 3.79 5.03 -0.72
CA ALA A 72 2.46 5.08 -0.15
C ALA A 72 2.40 4.32 1.17
N ASP A 73 1.71 4.90 2.14
CA ASP A 73 1.42 4.31 3.44
C ASP A 73 -0.03 3.83 3.44
N LEU A 74 -0.21 2.53 3.71
CA LEU A 74 -1.48 1.82 3.73
C LEU A 74 -1.82 1.42 5.17
N PRO A 75 -2.51 2.28 5.94
CA PRO A 75 -2.85 1.99 7.33
C PRO A 75 -4.05 1.04 7.46
N LYS A 76 -3.98 0.18 8.49
CA LYS A 76 -5.09 -0.67 8.92
C LYS A 76 -5.79 0.01 10.10
N LYS A 77 -7.13 -0.01 10.09
CA LYS A 77 -7.95 0.51 11.20
C LYS A 77 -7.57 -0.19 12.50
N ALA A 78 -7.63 0.54 13.61
CA ALA A 78 -7.38 0.03 14.96
C ALA A 78 -8.59 -0.72 15.54
#